data_AF-A0A949YPM0-F1
#
_entry.id   AF-A0A949YPM0-F1
#
_cell.length_a   1.000
_cell.length_b   1.000
_cell.length_c   1.000
_cell.angle_alpha   90.00
_cell.angle_beta   90.00
_cell.angle_gamma   90.00
#
_symmetry.space_group_name_H-M   'P 1'
#
loop_
_entity.id
_entity.type
_entity.pdbx_description
1 polymer ?
#
loop_
_entity_poly.entity_id
_entity_poly.type
_entity_poly.pdbx_seq_one_letter_code
_entity_poly.pdbx_strand_id
1 'polypeptide(L)'
;MNQENARVLVPPRPNLGPEPWSEERSSQWPLLGAGLMLAALLAAAVWMISRRRRKRRAVSPPKPVTSLDTPDAQLLSLAVQARETLVTRFGPSLRARTTEEISNDAVVKEALGDDHFQSLIRLLSTADHWKFASAPENGQTESLLEELPHWSAWQGTLLSRPPAKR
;
A
#
# COMPACT_ATOMS: atom_id res chain seq x y z
N MET A 1 -35.76 -72.57 68.72
CA MET A 1 -34.70 -71.63 69.15
C MET A 1 -34.35 -70.76 67.97
N ASN A 2 -34.51 -69.45 68.17
CA ASN A 2 -34.33 -68.39 67.20
C ASN A 2 -32.89 -68.31 66.69
N GLN A 3 -32.71 -68.05 65.39
CA GLN A 3 -31.64 -67.16 64.97
C GLN A 3 -32.00 -66.48 63.64
N GLU A 4 -32.49 -65.26 63.82
CA GLU A 4 -32.72 -64.22 62.84
C GLU A 4 -31.41 -63.92 62.10
N ASN A 5 -31.32 -64.31 60.83
CA ASN A 5 -30.37 -63.66 59.92
C ASN A 5 -31.09 -62.49 59.27
N ALA A 6 -30.99 -61.34 59.93
CA ALA A 6 -31.47 -60.05 59.47
C ALA A 6 -30.89 -59.74 58.08
N ARG A 7 -31.65 -60.02 57.03
CA ARG A 7 -31.37 -59.47 55.70
C ARG A 7 -31.71 -57.99 55.77
N VAL A 8 -30.72 -57.17 56.09
CA VAL A 8 -30.79 -55.73 56.00
C VAL A 8 -31.21 -55.37 54.57
N LEU A 9 -32.45 -54.94 54.38
CA LEU A 9 -32.91 -54.40 53.11
C LEU A 9 -32.20 -53.06 52.91
N VAL A 10 -31.14 -53.08 52.12
CA VAL A 10 -30.51 -51.86 51.62
C VAL A 10 -31.43 -51.29 50.54
N PRO A 11 -31.93 -50.04 50.68
CA PRO A 11 -32.71 -49.45 49.61
C PRO A 11 -31.84 -49.29 48.35
N PRO A 12 -32.39 -49.54 47.15
CA PRO A 12 -31.64 -49.35 45.91
C PRO A 12 -31.20 -47.89 45.79
N ARG A 13 -29.94 -47.66 45.39
CA ARG A 13 -29.43 -46.30 45.24
C ARG A 13 -30.27 -45.53 44.20
N PRO A 14 -30.64 -44.26 44.46
CA PRO A 14 -31.30 -43.43 43.47
C PRO A 14 -30.43 -43.32 42.22
N ASN A 15 -31.00 -43.61 41.05
CA ASN A 15 -30.30 -43.39 39.78
C ASN A 15 -30.29 -41.88 39.52
N LEU A 16 -29.13 -41.25 39.76
CA LEU A 16 -28.90 -39.88 39.33
C LEU A 16 -28.78 -39.93 37.81
N GLY A 17 -29.83 -39.47 37.12
CA GLY A 17 -29.80 -39.32 35.66
C GLY A 17 -28.56 -38.54 35.21
N PRO A 18 -28.20 -38.61 33.92
CA PRO A 18 -27.00 -37.97 33.40
C PRO A 18 -26.93 -36.51 33.85
N GLU A 19 -25.79 -36.10 34.42
CA GLU A 19 -25.58 -34.71 34.81
C GLU A 19 -25.77 -33.80 33.59
N PRO A 20 -26.52 -32.69 33.70
CA PRO A 20 -26.63 -31.75 32.62
C PRO A 20 -25.24 -31.21 32.29
N TRP A 21 -24.84 -31.32 31.02
CA TRP A 21 -23.58 -30.74 30.56
C TRP A 21 -23.58 -29.24 30.83
N SER A 22 -22.47 -28.75 31.38
CA SER A 22 -22.27 -27.32 31.59
C SER A 22 -22.38 -26.62 30.23
N GLU A 23 -23.44 -25.85 30.02
CA GLU A 23 -23.48 -24.90 28.93
C GLU A 23 -22.41 -23.84 29.21
N GLU A 24 -21.27 -23.99 28.54
CA GLU A 24 -20.21 -22.99 28.52
C GLU A 24 -20.84 -21.70 27.95
N ARG A 25 -21.24 -20.81 28.85
CA ARG A 25 -21.91 -19.56 28.51
C ARG A 25 -20.99 -18.79 27.56
N SER A 26 -21.29 -18.82 26.27
CA SER A 26 -20.46 -18.28 25.20
C SER A 26 -20.17 -16.81 25.49
N SER A 27 -18.99 -16.55 26.04
CA SER A 27 -18.63 -15.24 26.57
C SER A 27 -18.46 -14.29 25.39
N GLN A 28 -19.32 -13.28 25.29
CA GLN A 28 -19.28 -12.26 24.23
C GLN A 28 -18.17 -11.22 24.44
N TRP A 29 -17.41 -11.34 25.54
CA TRP A 29 -16.32 -10.47 25.94
C TRP A 29 -15.15 -10.37 24.93
N PRO A 30 -14.67 -11.46 24.31
CA PRO A 30 -13.66 -11.39 23.25
C PRO A 30 -14.10 -10.59 22.01
N LEU A 31 -15.38 -10.63 21.64
CA LEU A 31 -15.91 -9.86 20.50
C LEU A 31 -15.93 -8.36 20.79
N LEU A 32 -16.29 -7.97 22.02
CA LEU A 32 -16.22 -6.59 22.48
C LEU A 32 -14.76 -6.08 22.55
N GLY A 33 -13.83 -6.92 23.01
CA GLY A 33 -12.40 -6.61 23.03
C GLY A 33 -11.81 -6.39 21.64
N ALA A 34 -12.15 -7.26 20.68
CA ALA A 34 -11.70 -7.12 19.29
C ALA A 34 -12.25 -5.85 18.63
N GLY A 35 -13.53 -5.52 18.87
CA GLY A 35 -14.15 -4.29 18.35
C GLY A 35 -13.47 -3.02 18.87
N LEU A 36 -13.15 -2.96 20.16
CA LEU A 36 -12.43 -1.82 20.76
C LEU A 36 -11.01 -1.68 20.21
N MET A 37 -10.31 -2.80 20.01
CA MET A 37 -8.95 -2.79 19.45
C MET A 37 -8.94 -2.29 18.00
N LEU A 38 -9.89 -2.75 17.18
CA LEU A 38 -10.05 -2.28 15.80
C LEU A 38 -10.42 -0.78 15.75
N ALA A 39 -11.34 -0.34 16.60
CA ALA A 39 -11.71 1.08 16.69
C ALA A 39 -10.51 1.96 17.10
N ALA A 40 -9.68 1.49 18.04
CA ALA A 40 -8.46 2.20 18.45
C ALA A 40 -7.42 2.27 17.32
N LEU A 41 -7.23 1.19 16.55
CA LEU A 41 -6.34 1.19 15.38
C LEU A 41 -6.82 2.13 14.28
N LEU A 42 -8.12 2.14 13.98
CA LEU A 42 -8.71 3.05 13.00
C LEU A 42 -8.59 4.50 13.44
N ALA A 43 -8.87 4.79 14.72
CA ALA A 43 -8.67 6.12 15.29
C ALA A 43 -7.21 6.56 15.24
N ALA A 44 -6.26 5.67 15.54
CA ALA A 44 -4.83 5.94 15.45
C ALA A 44 -4.37 6.18 14.01
N ALA A 45 -4.89 5.43 13.04
CA ALA A 45 -4.61 5.63 11.62
C ALA A 45 -5.14 6.99 11.12
N VAL A 46 -6.40 7.32 11.43
CA VAL A 46 -7.00 8.62 11.09
C VAL A 46 -6.27 9.77 11.80
N TRP A 47 -5.86 9.58 13.05
CA TRP A 47 -5.07 10.55 13.80
C TRP A 47 -3.67 10.73 13.20
N MET A 48 -2.98 9.66 12.78
CA MET A 48 -1.69 9.77 12.10
C MET A 48 -1.80 10.47 10.74
N ILE A 49 -2.82 10.17 9.95
CA ILE A 49 -3.06 10.81 8.65
C ILE A 49 -3.40 12.30 8.86
N SER A 50 -4.31 12.62 9.78
CA SER A 50 -4.69 13.99 10.06
C SER A 50 -3.56 14.79 10.72
N ARG A 51 -2.73 14.17 11.56
CA ARG A 51 -1.51 14.78 12.12
C ARG A 51 -0.47 15.05 11.04
N ARG A 52 -0.27 14.14 10.09
CA ARG A 52 0.58 14.40 8.90
C ARG A 52 0.03 15.56 8.07
N ARG A 53 -1.29 15.66 7.88
CA ARG A 53 -1.93 16.78 7.17
C ARG A 53 -1.87 18.10 7.94
N ARG A 54 -2.03 18.11 9.27
CA ARG A 54 -1.91 19.32 10.11
C ARG A 54 -0.45 19.77 10.25
N LYS A 55 0.51 18.85 10.31
CA LYS A 55 1.95 19.18 10.21
C LYS A 55 2.32 19.80 8.86
N ARG A 56 1.55 19.55 7.79
CA ARG A 56 1.69 20.30 6.52
C ARG A 56 1.06 21.70 6.55
N ARG A 57 0.20 22.02 7.53
CA ARG A 57 -0.48 23.33 7.64
C ARG A 57 0.04 24.22 8.77
N ALA A 58 0.77 23.70 9.76
CA ALA A 58 1.19 24.45 10.96
C ALA A 58 2.66 24.19 11.37
N VAL A 59 3.55 24.01 10.40
CA VAL A 59 4.99 23.87 10.66
C VAL A 59 5.69 24.97 9.89
N SER A 60 6.53 25.74 10.61
CA SER A 60 7.58 26.62 10.06
C SER A 60 8.21 26.00 8.82
N PRO A 61 8.67 26.81 7.84
CA PRO A 61 9.10 26.30 6.54
C PRO A 61 10.01 25.10 6.72
N PRO A 62 9.76 23.97 6.03
CA PRO A 62 10.64 22.83 6.11
C PRO A 62 12.05 23.36 5.78
N LYS A 63 13.02 23.07 6.65
CA LYS A 63 14.42 23.02 6.21
C LYS A 63 14.38 22.12 4.97
N PRO A 64 14.76 22.62 3.78
CA PRO A 64 14.57 21.89 2.54
C PRO A 64 15.22 20.53 2.71
N VAL A 65 14.38 19.49 2.73
CA VAL A 65 14.84 18.11 2.80
C VAL A 65 15.41 17.85 1.42
N THR A 66 16.73 17.79 1.35
CA THR A 66 17.51 17.44 0.17
C THR A 66 17.16 18.32 -1.03
N SER A 67 17.99 19.32 -1.24
CA SER A 67 18.11 19.99 -2.52
C SER A 67 17.68 19.09 -3.68
N LEU A 68 16.58 19.46 -4.37
CA LEU A 68 16.37 19.07 -5.76
C LEU A 68 17.56 19.51 -6.64
N ASP A 69 18.59 20.16 -6.08
CA ASP A 69 19.78 20.62 -6.77
C ASP A 69 20.61 19.49 -7.36
N THR A 70 20.40 18.21 -6.97
CA THR A 70 21.09 17.10 -7.64
C THR A 70 20.29 16.57 -8.84
N PRO A 71 20.92 16.43 -10.02
CA PRO A 71 20.24 16.03 -11.27
C PRO A 71 19.51 14.68 -11.17
N ASP A 72 20.12 13.71 -10.49
CA ASP A 72 19.55 12.40 -10.22
C ASP A 72 18.23 12.47 -9.42
N ALA A 73 18.17 13.31 -8.39
CA ALA A 73 16.96 13.53 -7.60
C ALA A 73 15.84 14.16 -8.44
N GLN A 74 16.18 15.07 -9.37
CA GLN A 74 15.21 15.63 -10.30
C GLN A 74 14.66 14.57 -11.26
N LEU A 75 15.53 13.76 -11.86
CA LEU A 75 15.13 12.67 -12.75
C LEU A 75 14.18 11.69 -12.07
N LEU A 76 14.54 11.23 -10.85
CA LEU A 76 13.72 10.31 -10.07
C LEU A 76 12.35 10.94 -9.73
N SER A 77 12.33 12.24 -9.42
CA SER A 77 11.09 12.98 -9.17
C SER A 77 10.20 13.05 -10.42
N LEU A 78 10.77 13.34 -11.59
CA LEU A 78 10.04 13.35 -12.86
C LEU A 78 9.44 11.97 -13.16
N ALA A 79 10.21 10.90 -12.97
CA ALA A 79 9.73 9.52 -13.16
C ALA A 79 8.58 9.15 -12.22
N VAL A 80 8.67 9.53 -10.94
CA VAL A 80 7.58 9.33 -9.97
C VAL A 80 6.32 10.10 -10.40
N GLN A 81 6.48 11.37 -10.79
CA GLN A 81 5.35 12.18 -11.26
C GLN A 81 4.69 11.56 -12.50
N ALA A 82 5.48 11.05 -13.46
CA ALA A 82 4.96 10.41 -14.67
C ALA A 82 4.17 9.15 -14.32
N ARG A 83 4.68 8.32 -13.39
CA ARG A 83 3.95 7.15 -12.89
C ARG A 83 2.64 7.52 -12.20
N GLU A 84 2.63 8.58 -11.37
CA GLU A 84 1.40 9.06 -10.73
C GLU A 84 0.38 9.58 -11.74
N THR A 85 0.83 10.23 -12.82
CA THR A 85 -0.04 10.62 -13.94
C THR A 85 -0.66 9.40 -14.62
N LEU A 86 0.12 8.36 -14.91
CA LEU A 86 -0.39 7.12 -15.48
C LEU A 86 -1.41 6.44 -14.57
N VAL A 87 -1.12 6.34 -13.27
CA VAL A 87 -2.02 5.76 -12.27
C VAL A 87 -3.33 6.53 -12.20
N THR A 88 -3.27 7.86 -12.26
CA THR A 88 -4.46 8.71 -12.26
C THR A 88 -5.30 8.49 -13.52
N ARG A 89 -4.66 8.27 -14.66
CA ARG A 89 -5.33 8.16 -15.98
C ARG A 89 -5.86 6.76 -16.29
N PHE A 90 -5.12 5.72 -15.96
CA PHE A 90 -5.41 4.33 -16.33
C PHE A 90 -5.76 3.43 -15.14
N GLY A 91 -5.58 3.92 -13.91
CA GLY A 91 -6.00 3.25 -12.69
C GLY A 91 -4.84 2.74 -11.80
N PRO A 92 -5.18 2.30 -10.58
CA PRO A 92 -4.22 1.97 -9.53
C PRO A 92 -3.37 0.73 -9.84
N SER A 93 -3.81 -0.15 -10.75
CA SER A 93 -3.08 -1.36 -11.13
C SER A 93 -1.71 -1.04 -11.75
N LEU A 94 -1.56 0.10 -12.44
CA LEU A 94 -0.28 0.52 -13.02
C LEU A 94 0.79 0.85 -11.97
N ARG A 95 0.40 1.15 -10.73
CA ARG A 95 1.37 1.51 -9.68
C ARG A 95 2.34 0.37 -9.36
N ALA A 96 1.85 -0.87 -9.43
CA ALA A 96 2.64 -2.06 -9.13
C ALA A 96 3.46 -2.57 -10.33
N ARG A 97 3.21 -2.04 -11.54
CA ARG A 97 3.83 -2.56 -12.76
C ARG A 97 5.26 -2.07 -12.94
N THR A 98 6.12 -2.97 -13.42
CA THR A 98 7.50 -2.62 -13.77
C THR A 98 7.56 -1.78 -15.05
N THR A 99 8.69 -1.15 -15.30
CA THR A 99 8.90 -0.40 -16.55
C THR A 99 8.80 -1.32 -17.78
N GLU A 100 9.25 -2.57 -17.68
CA GLU A 100 9.13 -3.60 -18.73
C GLU A 100 7.69 -4.05 -18.96
N GLU A 101 6.88 -4.20 -17.89
CA GLU A 101 5.46 -4.53 -18.05
C GLU A 101 4.70 -3.38 -18.73
N ILE A 102 5.04 -2.13 -18.40
CA ILE A 102 4.44 -0.95 -19.03
C ILE A 102 4.88 -0.83 -20.49
N SER A 103 6.15 -1.14 -20.83
CA SER A 103 6.65 -1.05 -22.21
C SER A 103 5.97 -2.01 -23.19
N ASN A 104 5.36 -3.09 -22.67
CA ASN A 104 4.59 -4.05 -23.44
C ASN A 104 3.06 -3.79 -23.40
N ASP A 105 2.60 -2.73 -22.73
CA ASP A 105 1.17 -2.42 -22.60
C ASP A 105 0.64 -1.68 -23.84
N ALA A 106 -0.09 -2.43 -24.68
CA ALA A 106 -0.72 -1.89 -25.89
C ALA A 106 -1.77 -0.81 -25.61
N VAL A 107 -2.48 -0.87 -24.48
CA VAL A 107 -3.53 0.11 -24.13
C VAL A 107 -2.90 1.45 -23.76
N VAL A 108 -1.84 1.43 -22.96
CA VAL A 108 -1.10 2.64 -22.58
C VAL A 108 -0.43 3.26 -23.82
N LYS A 109 0.15 2.42 -24.68
CA LYS A 109 0.75 2.84 -25.94
C LYS A 109 -0.26 3.50 -26.88
N GLU A 110 -1.40 2.86 -27.12
CA GLU A 110 -2.48 3.40 -27.96
C GLU A 110 -2.99 4.75 -27.44
N ALA A 111 -3.14 4.89 -26.13
CA ALA A 111 -3.69 6.09 -25.50
C ALA A 111 -2.72 7.28 -25.47
N LEU A 112 -1.41 7.03 -25.43
CA LEU A 112 -0.37 8.07 -25.45
C LEU A 112 0.10 8.40 -26.87
N GLY A 113 0.02 7.44 -27.79
CA GLY A 113 0.69 7.50 -29.09
C GLY A 113 2.16 7.11 -29.00
N ASP A 114 2.73 6.69 -30.13
CA ASP A 114 4.08 6.10 -30.19
C ASP A 114 5.15 7.01 -29.58
N ASP A 115 5.19 8.28 -29.98
CA ASP A 115 6.25 9.20 -29.53
C ASP A 115 6.21 9.44 -28.02
N HIS A 116 5.03 9.72 -27.46
CA HIS A 116 4.89 9.93 -26.02
C HIS A 116 5.13 8.65 -25.24
N PHE A 117 4.73 7.50 -25.79
CA PHE A 117 5.00 6.21 -25.17
C PHE A 117 6.50 5.90 -25.12
N GLN A 118 7.23 6.10 -26.22
CA GLN A 118 8.68 5.90 -26.26
C GLN A 118 9.42 6.85 -25.30
N SER A 119 9.04 8.12 -25.29
CA SER A 119 9.58 9.10 -24.35
C SER A 119 9.32 8.69 -22.89
N LEU A 120 8.11 8.23 -22.57
CA LEU A 120 7.78 7.72 -21.25
C LEU A 120 8.67 6.54 -20.84
N ILE A 121 8.79 5.52 -21.70
CA ILE A 121 9.60 4.34 -21.37
C ILE A 121 11.06 4.73 -21.18
N ARG A 122 11.60 5.61 -22.03
CA ARG A 122 12.97 6.11 -21.89
C ARG A 122 13.18 6.83 -20.56
N LEU A 123 12.28 7.73 -20.16
CA LEU A 123 12.36 8.39 -18.84
C LEU A 123 12.40 7.37 -17.70
N LEU A 124 11.47 6.41 -17.71
CA LEU A 124 11.36 5.41 -16.65
C LEU A 124 12.58 4.48 -16.61
N SER A 125 13.07 4.03 -17.76
CA SER A 125 14.25 3.17 -17.83
C SER A 125 15.51 3.90 -17.39
N THR A 126 15.67 5.18 -17.75
CA THR A 126 16.80 5.99 -17.30
C THR A 126 16.73 6.18 -15.79
N ALA A 127 15.57 6.52 -15.24
CA ALA A 127 15.40 6.64 -13.79
C ALA A 127 15.67 5.32 -13.04
N ASP A 128 15.23 4.18 -13.58
CA ASP A 128 15.52 2.87 -13.00
C ASP A 128 17.02 2.58 -13.03
N HIS A 129 17.71 2.84 -14.14
CA HIS A 129 19.16 2.70 -14.22
C HIS A 129 19.89 3.53 -13.16
N TRP A 130 19.56 4.81 -13.06
CA TRP A 130 20.16 5.74 -12.08
C TRP A 130 19.89 5.34 -10.62
N LYS A 131 18.70 4.79 -10.34
CA LYS A 131 18.34 4.30 -9.00
C LYS A 131 19.21 3.13 -8.53
N PHE A 132 19.69 2.30 -9.45
CA PHE A 132 20.46 1.09 -9.16
C PHE A 132 21.96 1.20 -9.51
N ALA A 133 22.39 2.29 -10.15
CA ALA A 133 23.79 2.52 -10.50
C ALA A 133 24.67 2.76 -9.26
N SER A 134 25.87 2.17 -9.26
CA SER A 134 26.87 2.36 -8.20
C SER A 134 27.72 3.59 -8.50
N ALA A 135 27.21 4.77 -8.12
CA ALA A 135 27.78 6.10 -8.40
C ALA A 135 27.94 6.43 -9.90
N PRO A 136 27.55 7.63 -10.34
CA PRO A 136 27.67 8.00 -11.75
C PRO A 136 29.13 8.12 -12.17
N GLU A 137 29.47 7.50 -13.30
CA GLU A 137 30.77 7.72 -13.95
C GLU A 137 30.86 9.16 -14.47
N ASN A 138 32.09 9.70 -14.52
CA ASN A 138 32.34 11.04 -15.06
C ASN A 138 31.77 11.14 -16.48
N GLY A 139 30.84 12.07 -16.71
CA GLY A 139 30.14 12.28 -17.98
C GLY A 139 28.66 11.87 -17.99
N GLN A 140 28.25 10.89 -17.16
CA GLN A 140 26.83 10.51 -17.06
C GLN A 140 25.98 11.64 -16.46
N THR A 141 26.52 12.35 -15.46
CA THR A 141 25.87 13.50 -14.83
C THR A 141 25.72 14.68 -15.78
N GLU A 142 26.70 14.94 -16.66
CA GLU A 142 26.65 16.01 -17.65
C GLU A 142 25.58 15.73 -18.72
N SER A 143 25.54 14.50 -19.24
CA SER A 143 24.48 14.07 -20.16
C SER A 143 23.09 14.18 -19.52
N LEU A 144 22.95 13.82 -18.24
CA LEU A 144 21.68 13.94 -17.53
C LEU A 144 21.22 15.40 -17.37
N LEU A 145 22.16 16.32 -17.10
CA LEU A 145 21.89 17.75 -17.00
C LEU A 145 21.36 18.34 -18.30
N GLU A 146 21.83 17.86 -19.45
CA GLU A 146 21.34 18.30 -20.77
C GLU A 146 19.93 17.76 -21.07
N GLU A 147 19.62 16.52 -20.67
CA GLU A 147 18.32 15.90 -20.94
C GLU A 147 17.20 16.34 -19.98
N LEU A 148 17.54 16.71 -18.75
CA LEU A 148 16.58 17.07 -17.70
C LEU A 148 15.56 18.15 -18.10
N PRO A 149 15.97 19.29 -18.70
CA PRO A 149 15.04 20.30 -19.16
C PRO A 149 14.06 19.78 -20.22
N HIS A 150 14.52 18.87 -21.09
CA HIS A 150 13.67 18.25 -22.11
C HIS A 150 12.60 17.37 -21.47
N TRP A 151 12.98 16.51 -20.52
CA TRP A 151 12.05 15.65 -19.79
C TRP A 151 11.03 16.44 -18.97
N SER A 152 11.48 17.51 -18.32
CA SER A 152 10.62 18.45 -17.59
C SER A 152 9.55 19.07 -18.50
N ALA A 153 9.95 19.59 -19.67
CA ALA A 153 9.04 20.20 -20.61
C ALA A 153 8.04 19.18 -21.18
N TRP A 154 8.53 18.00 -21.56
CA TRP A 154 7.71 16.91 -22.09
C TRP A 154 6.69 16.39 -21.05
N GLN A 155 7.06 16.29 -19.78
CA GLN A 155 6.14 15.80 -18.75
C GLN A 155 4.87 16.66 -18.65
N GLY A 156 4.98 17.97 -18.89
CA GLY A 156 3.84 18.88 -18.96
C GLY A 156 2.82 18.52 -20.05
N THR A 157 3.25 17.87 -21.13
CA THR A 157 2.38 17.49 -22.26
C THR A 157 1.69 16.14 -22.06
N LEU A 158 2.13 15.33 -21.11
CA LEU A 158 1.59 13.99 -20.85
C LEU A 158 0.11 14.01 -20.40
N LEU A 159 -0.35 15.14 -19.86
CA LEU A 159 -1.70 15.38 -19.36
C LEU A 159 -2.71 15.77 -20.46
N SER A 160 -2.25 16.11 -21.67
CA SER A 160 -3.06 16.88 -22.62
C SER A 160 -4.09 16.06 -23.42
N ARG A 161 -4.14 14.72 -23.26
CA ARG A 161 -5.09 13.89 -24.01
C ARG A 161 -5.86 12.97 -23.05
N PRO A 162 -7.17 13.11 -22.88
CA PRO A 162 -7.96 12.07 -22.23
C PRO A 162 -7.95 10.79 -23.09
N PRO A 163 -8.06 9.58 -22.49
CA PRO A 163 -8.22 8.36 -23.27
C PRO A 163 -9.46 8.50 -24.16
N ALA A 164 -9.33 8.15 -25.45
CA ALA A 164 -10.48 8.08 -26.34
C ALA A 164 -11.50 7.14 -25.71
N LYS A 165 -12.73 7.64 -25.46
CA LYS A 165 -13.82 6.81 -24.95
C LYS A 165 -14.01 5.65 -25.93
N ARG A 166 -13.78 4.42 -25.45
CA ARG A 166 -14.31 3.21 -26.08
C ARG A 166 -15.81 3.12 -25.80
#